data_AF-A0A950AFG2-F1
#
_entry.id   AF-A0A950AFG2-F1
#
_cell.length_a   1.000
_cell.length_b   1.000
_cell.length_c   1.000
_cell.angle_alpha   90.00
_cell.angle_beta   90.00
_cell.angle_gamma   90.00
#
_symmetry.space_group_name_H-M   'P 1'
#
loop_
_entity.id
_entity.type
_entity.pdbx_description
1 polymer ?
#
loop_
_entity_poly.entity_id
_entity_poly.type
_entity_poly.pdbx_seq_one_letter_code
_entity_poly.pdbx_strand_id
1 'polypeptide(L)'
;MAEQSTVPSPKLIQYINLKLAALGCPTCETGDNSQFEEMSSLLAHQHEINRLLADYLCPADKRIQSFLYNFLEDAPLVKLPTRTFVLDRYGLARVLSLPPVRPFFASEIVNSYRVRQGVLHNPKSDRRTTEGIFHIAEGGLPVPDDKVCVPKRVAGRLLQLAFAPPAELLRLPFTSAQEKQAECFVSLLLRPTVCPEVPGFTPDKSMEIRFLAPGGLVSNLDFVESIFGNAGNPYLPENDAGLDPEHWTGHTGCVILAPHLTTFTKKELGLPHWENASERQRRDRVCWNDEGELYNNGVAFKLTCRDESGVIVTVIADNYFGYCKKEVKTQLSYSANLFGLCEEEHAGGALVFPSHDLGEEFRPDRVAAQLDYRFDEMVSSYAELIDVRPEGYAVDKRFPDILYVPENARFDLHKQLVSWVRNGTERKLKLLP
;
A
#
# COMPACT_ATOMS: atom_id res chain seq x y z
N MET A 1 0.60 28.81 -2.05
CA MET A 1 -0.01 27.46 -2.01
C MET A 1 -1.11 27.46 -3.06
N ALA A 2 -0.94 26.73 -4.16
CA ALA A 2 -2.00 26.58 -5.15
C ALA A 2 -3.17 25.82 -4.51
N GLU A 3 -4.39 26.33 -4.64
CA GLU A 3 -5.61 25.58 -4.33
C GLU A 3 -5.61 24.32 -5.22
N GLN A 4 -5.26 23.17 -4.63
CA GLN A 4 -5.49 21.90 -5.30
C GLN A 4 -6.99 21.72 -5.43
N SER A 5 -7.51 21.93 -6.64
CA SER A 5 -8.90 21.64 -6.97
C SER A 5 -9.20 20.20 -6.57
N THR A 6 -10.21 20.02 -5.73
CA THR A 6 -10.71 18.70 -5.31
C THR A 6 -11.44 17.98 -6.45
N VAL A 7 -11.70 18.69 -7.55
CA VAL A 7 -12.36 18.17 -8.75
C VAL A 7 -11.33 17.37 -9.58
N PRO A 8 -11.65 16.14 -10.00
CA PRO A 8 -10.75 15.34 -10.82
C PRO A 8 -10.37 16.05 -12.12
N SER A 9 -9.12 15.89 -12.55
CA SER A 9 -8.69 16.41 -13.87
C SER A 9 -9.52 15.77 -14.99
N PRO A 10 -10.00 16.53 -15.98
CA PRO A 10 -10.69 15.99 -17.16
C PRO A 10 -9.89 14.89 -17.88
N LYS A 11 -8.56 15.04 -17.96
CA LYS A 11 -7.67 14.03 -18.56
C LYS A 11 -7.71 12.70 -17.81
N LEU A 12 -7.84 12.73 -16.48
CA LEU A 12 -7.86 11.53 -15.65
C LEU A 12 -9.20 10.81 -15.76
N ILE A 13 -10.31 11.57 -15.83
CA ILE A 13 -11.65 11.02 -16.11
C ILE A 13 -11.67 10.34 -17.48
N GLN A 14 -11.15 11.01 -18.52
CA GLN A 14 -11.08 10.43 -19.86
C GLN A 14 -10.25 9.15 -19.88
N TYR A 15 -9.10 9.14 -19.21
CA TYR A 15 -8.27 7.95 -19.09
C TYR A 15 -8.99 6.78 -18.40
N ILE A 16 -9.74 7.04 -17.32
CA ILE A 16 -10.58 6.03 -16.67
C ILE A 16 -11.64 5.50 -17.63
N ASN A 17 -12.32 6.37 -18.38
CA ASN A 17 -13.31 5.97 -19.38
C ASN A 17 -12.69 5.05 -20.45
N LEU A 18 -11.49 5.36 -20.95
CA LEU A 18 -10.80 4.52 -21.93
C LEU A 18 -10.53 3.11 -21.38
N LYS A 19 -10.09 3.02 -20.12
CA LYS A 19 -9.87 1.74 -19.45
C LYS A 19 -11.16 0.97 -19.21
N LEU A 20 -12.25 1.64 -18.83
CA LEU A 20 -13.56 1.00 -18.68
C LEU A 20 -14.05 0.42 -20.00
N ALA A 21 -13.96 1.16 -21.10
CA ALA A 21 -14.38 0.62 -22.40
C ALA A 21 -13.48 -0.51 -22.90
N ALA A 22 -12.16 -0.46 -22.67
CA ALA A 22 -11.25 -1.56 -23.00
C ALA A 22 -11.54 -2.84 -22.19
N LEU A 23 -12.18 -2.71 -21.02
CA LEU A 23 -12.70 -3.83 -20.23
C LEU A 23 -14.13 -4.26 -20.65
N GLY A 24 -14.77 -3.53 -21.57
CA GLY A 24 -16.16 -3.72 -21.95
C GLY A 24 -17.17 -3.26 -20.89
N CYS A 25 -16.75 -2.41 -19.95
CA CYS A 25 -17.63 -1.81 -18.95
C CYS A 25 -18.26 -0.50 -19.45
N PRO A 26 -19.46 -0.13 -18.97
CA PRO A 26 -20.02 1.20 -19.16
C PRO A 26 -19.04 2.31 -18.75
N THR A 27 -18.94 3.37 -19.55
CA THR A 27 -18.14 4.56 -19.23
C THR A 27 -18.97 5.58 -18.46
N CYS A 28 -18.31 6.52 -17.77
CA CYS A 28 -18.98 7.65 -17.16
C CYS A 28 -19.39 8.66 -18.22
N GLU A 29 -20.65 9.07 -18.23
CA GLU A 29 -21.16 10.13 -19.11
C GLU A 29 -20.52 11.48 -18.74
N THR A 30 -19.53 11.88 -19.52
CA THR A 30 -18.95 13.23 -19.49
C THR A 30 -19.31 13.93 -20.79
N GLY A 31 -19.76 15.19 -20.74
CA GLY A 31 -20.37 15.89 -21.88
C GLY A 31 -19.51 16.08 -23.15
N ASP A 32 -18.26 15.60 -23.18
CA ASP A 32 -17.42 15.55 -24.37
C ASP A 32 -16.95 14.10 -24.63
N ASN A 33 -17.55 13.46 -25.63
CA ASN A 33 -17.27 12.10 -26.07
C ASN A 33 -16.53 12.03 -27.42
N SER A 34 -16.16 13.17 -28.00
CA SER A 34 -15.63 13.27 -29.37
C SER A 34 -14.38 12.38 -29.60
N GLN A 35 -13.40 12.47 -28.70
CA GLN A 35 -12.19 11.63 -28.76
C GLN A 35 -12.46 10.14 -28.49
N PHE A 36 -13.56 9.81 -27.81
CA PHE A 36 -13.95 8.44 -27.52
C PHE A 36 -14.52 7.74 -28.75
N GLU A 37 -15.32 8.48 -29.53
CA GLU A 37 -15.88 8.01 -30.80
C GLU A 37 -14.77 7.71 -31.81
N GLU A 38 -13.73 8.55 -31.88
CA GLU A 38 -12.56 8.35 -32.74
C GLU A 38 -11.77 7.07 -32.40
N MET A 39 -11.73 6.67 -31.12
CA MET A 39 -11.00 5.48 -30.65
C MET A 39 -11.87 4.22 -30.54
N SER A 40 -13.17 4.30 -30.86
CA SER A 40 -14.15 3.23 -30.63
C SER A 40 -13.77 1.90 -31.29
N SER A 41 -13.26 1.94 -32.53
CA SER A 41 -12.84 0.74 -33.27
C SER A 41 -11.61 0.06 -32.66
N LEU A 42 -10.64 0.86 -32.18
CA LEU A 42 -9.44 0.37 -31.50
C LEU A 42 -9.80 -0.28 -30.16
N LEU A 43 -10.69 0.36 -29.38
CA LEU A 43 -11.16 -0.17 -28.10
C LEU A 43 -11.96 -1.47 -28.28
N ALA A 44 -12.83 -1.53 -29.30
CA ALA A 44 -13.55 -2.75 -29.64
C ALA A 44 -12.60 -3.89 -30.06
N HIS A 45 -11.57 -3.59 -30.86
CA HIS A 45 -10.55 -4.56 -31.23
C HIS A 45 -9.75 -5.06 -30.02
N GLN A 46 -9.33 -4.15 -29.13
CA GLN A 46 -8.65 -4.50 -27.88
C GLN A 46 -9.53 -5.39 -26.99
N HIS A 47 -10.83 -5.14 -26.94
CA HIS A 47 -11.78 -5.96 -26.20
C HIS A 47 -11.86 -7.40 -26.74
N GLU A 48 -11.86 -7.59 -28.06
CA GLU A 48 -11.81 -8.93 -28.66
C GLU A 48 -10.46 -9.63 -28.41
N ILE A 49 -9.33 -8.90 -28.44
CA ILE A 49 -8.02 -9.45 -28.02
C ILE A 49 -8.06 -9.91 -26.55
N ASN A 50 -8.63 -9.10 -25.66
CA ASN A 50 -8.78 -9.44 -24.24
C ASN A 50 -9.71 -10.65 -24.03
N ARG A 51 -10.60 -10.97 -24.97
CA ARG A 51 -11.38 -12.22 -24.97
C ARG A 51 -10.55 -13.43 -25.35
N LEU A 52 -9.62 -13.30 -26.31
CA LEU A 52 -8.69 -14.37 -26.67
C LEU A 52 -7.67 -14.64 -25.55
N LEU A 53 -7.26 -13.60 -24.84
CA LEU A 53 -6.34 -13.68 -23.71
C LEU A 53 -7.06 -13.84 -22.36
N ALA A 54 -8.30 -14.33 -22.34
CA ALA A 54 -9.12 -14.37 -21.13
C ALA A 54 -8.52 -15.20 -19.98
N ASP A 55 -7.63 -16.15 -20.30
CA ASP A 55 -6.93 -17.00 -19.32
C ASP A 55 -5.51 -16.51 -18.99
N TYR A 56 -5.05 -15.41 -19.60
CA TYR A 56 -3.72 -14.87 -19.34
C TYR A 56 -3.70 -14.06 -18.04
N LEU A 57 -2.91 -14.53 -17.08
CA LEU A 57 -2.62 -13.84 -15.83
C LEU A 57 -1.29 -13.08 -15.94
N CYS A 58 -1.21 -11.90 -15.32
CA CYS A 58 0.07 -11.24 -15.14
C CYS A 58 1.03 -12.11 -14.29
N PRO A 59 2.35 -11.94 -14.38
CA PRO A 59 3.31 -12.81 -13.69
C PRO A 59 3.06 -12.97 -12.18
N ALA A 60 2.71 -11.88 -11.48
CA ALA A 60 2.36 -11.91 -10.07
C ALA A 60 1.10 -12.76 -9.80
N ASP A 61 0.02 -12.55 -10.57
CA ASP A 61 -1.22 -13.33 -10.45
C ASP A 61 -0.99 -14.80 -10.83
N LYS A 62 -0.08 -15.09 -11.77
CA LYS A 62 0.31 -16.46 -12.13
C LYS A 62 1.02 -17.18 -10.97
N ARG A 63 1.92 -16.51 -10.25
CA ARG A 63 2.57 -17.06 -9.04
C ARG A 63 1.53 -17.38 -7.96
N ILE A 64 0.59 -16.46 -7.73
CA ILE A 64 -0.53 -16.66 -6.78
C ILE A 64 -1.43 -17.82 -7.21
N GLN A 65 -1.83 -17.87 -8.48
CA GLN A 65 -2.71 -18.92 -9.00
C GLN A 65 -2.07 -20.31 -8.92
N SER A 66 -0.76 -20.39 -9.20
CA SER A 66 0.01 -21.64 -9.10
C SER A 66 0.07 -22.13 -7.65
N PHE A 67 0.33 -21.22 -6.69
CA PHE A 67 0.24 -21.52 -5.27
C PHE A 67 -1.16 -22.02 -4.89
N LEU A 68 -2.23 -21.32 -5.30
CA LEU A 68 -3.59 -21.72 -4.97
C LEU A 68 -3.94 -23.11 -5.52
N TYR A 69 -3.52 -23.46 -6.74
CA TYR A 69 -3.73 -24.80 -7.29
C TYR A 69 -3.04 -25.89 -6.46
N ASN A 70 -1.79 -25.67 -6.07
CA ASN A 70 -1.04 -26.65 -5.27
C ASN A 70 -1.58 -26.71 -3.82
N PHE A 71 -1.75 -25.55 -3.20
CA PHE A 71 -2.20 -25.43 -1.81
C PHE A 71 -3.62 -25.95 -1.61
N LEU A 72 -4.49 -25.90 -2.63
CA LEU A 72 -5.91 -26.31 -2.56
C LEU A 72 -6.25 -27.56 -3.39
N GLU A 73 -5.28 -28.43 -3.73
CA GLU A 73 -5.50 -29.60 -4.60
C GLU A 73 -6.74 -30.46 -4.23
N ASP A 74 -6.97 -30.72 -2.93
CA ASP A 74 -8.12 -31.51 -2.43
C ASP A 74 -9.37 -30.68 -2.07
N ALA A 75 -9.36 -29.38 -2.39
CA ALA A 75 -10.39 -28.41 -2.06
C ALA A 75 -11.06 -27.87 -3.34
N PRO A 76 -12.14 -27.06 -3.24
CA PRO A 76 -12.77 -26.46 -4.40
C PRO A 76 -11.76 -25.65 -5.24
N LEU A 77 -11.87 -25.75 -6.56
CA LEU A 77 -11.04 -24.99 -7.50
C LEU A 77 -11.27 -23.49 -7.33
N VAL A 78 -10.19 -22.75 -7.06
CA VAL A 78 -10.19 -21.29 -6.94
C VAL A 78 -9.44 -20.69 -8.12
N LYS A 79 -10.10 -19.76 -8.83
CA LYS A 79 -9.48 -18.99 -9.92
C LYS A 79 -9.53 -17.50 -9.61
N LEU A 80 -8.41 -16.81 -9.80
CA LEU A 80 -8.35 -15.35 -9.70
C LEU A 80 -9.19 -14.70 -10.81
N PRO A 81 -9.75 -13.51 -10.56
CA PRO A 81 -10.43 -12.75 -11.61
C PRO A 81 -9.41 -12.30 -12.65
N THR A 82 -9.59 -12.72 -13.90
CA THR A 82 -8.67 -12.40 -15.02
C THR A 82 -8.93 -11.01 -15.61
N ARG A 83 -10.12 -10.44 -15.39
CA ARG A 83 -10.52 -9.11 -15.86
C ARG A 83 -10.72 -8.19 -14.68
N THR A 84 -9.73 -7.34 -14.43
CA THR A 84 -9.78 -6.32 -13.38
C THR A 84 -9.47 -4.95 -13.96
N PHE A 85 -10.06 -3.90 -13.38
CA PHE A 85 -9.60 -2.55 -13.58
C PHE A 85 -8.26 -2.39 -12.85
N VAL A 86 -7.16 -2.49 -13.59
CA VAL A 86 -5.81 -2.32 -13.05
C VAL A 86 -5.56 -0.86 -12.74
N LEU A 87 -5.17 -0.55 -11.51
CA LEU A 87 -4.69 0.76 -11.08
C LEU A 87 -3.19 0.88 -11.38
N ASP A 88 -2.85 1.31 -12.57
CA ASP A 88 -1.48 1.38 -13.08
C ASP A 88 -0.80 2.74 -12.86
N ARG A 89 -1.51 3.71 -12.29
CA ARG A 89 -1.00 5.05 -11.98
C ARG A 89 -1.63 5.58 -10.71
N TYR A 90 -0.81 6.29 -9.93
CA TYR A 90 -1.23 6.94 -8.69
C TYR A 90 -2.43 7.88 -8.88
N GLY A 91 -3.43 7.76 -8.02
CA GLY A 91 -4.58 8.66 -7.96
C GLY A 91 -5.80 8.22 -8.77
N LEU A 92 -5.70 7.17 -9.59
CA LEU A 92 -6.87 6.59 -10.29
C LEU A 92 -7.90 6.07 -9.29
N ALA A 93 -7.44 5.39 -8.24
CA ALA A 93 -8.30 4.83 -7.21
C ALA A 93 -9.13 5.92 -6.51
N ARG A 94 -8.51 7.06 -6.21
CA ARG A 94 -9.18 8.21 -5.60
C ARG A 94 -10.29 8.78 -6.49
N VAL A 95 -10.03 8.91 -7.79
CA VAL A 95 -11.04 9.38 -8.74
C VAL A 95 -12.16 8.36 -8.89
N LEU A 96 -11.85 7.06 -8.94
CA LEU A 96 -12.84 6.00 -9.03
C LEU A 96 -13.75 5.90 -7.79
N SER A 97 -13.30 6.41 -6.64
CA SER A 97 -14.00 6.33 -5.35
C SER A 97 -15.23 7.23 -5.23
N LEU A 98 -15.45 8.12 -6.19
CA LEU A 98 -16.57 9.07 -6.21
C LEU A 98 -17.05 9.32 -7.65
N PRO A 99 -18.35 9.59 -7.87
CA PRO A 99 -18.83 10.07 -9.16
C PRO A 99 -18.20 11.43 -9.52
N PRO A 100 -17.84 11.69 -10.79
CA PRO A 100 -17.28 12.98 -11.20
C PRO A 100 -18.22 14.17 -10.95
N VAL A 101 -19.52 13.95 -11.16
CA VAL A 101 -20.55 15.00 -11.16
C VAL A 101 -21.16 15.27 -9.78
N ARG A 102 -20.84 14.48 -8.75
CA ARG A 102 -21.35 14.68 -7.38
C ARG A 102 -20.21 14.65 -6.36
N PRO A 103 -20.30 15.42 -5.26
CA PRO A 103 -19.28 15.40 -4.21
C PRO A 103 -19.47 14.27 -3.19
N PHE A 104 -20.41 13.34 -3.41
CA PHE A 104 -20.79 12.32 -2.45
C PHE A 104 -21.18 11.00 -3.14
N PHE A 105 -20.92 9.88 -2.45
CA PHE A 105 -21.36 8.53 -2.79
C PHE A 105 -21.78 7.78 -1.52
N ALA A 106 -22.84 6.98 -1.61
CA ALA A 106 -23.34 6.13 -0.54
C ALA A 106 -23.61 4.71 -1.03
N SER A 107 -23.34 3.75 -0.15
CA SER A 107 -23.68 2.34 -0.27
C SER A 107 -23.93 1.76 1.13
N GLU A 108 -24.34 0.50 1.23
CA GLU A 108 -24.51 -0.16 2.53
C GLU A 108 -23.20 -0.34 3.31
N ILE A 109 -22.06 -0.27 2.64
CA ILE A 109 -20.74 -0.61 3.20
C ILE A 109 -19.82 0.60 3.34
N VAL A 110 -20.05 1.69 2.61
CA VAL A 110 -19.23 2.90 2.69
C VAL A 110 -19.99 4.15 2.23
N ASN A 111 -19.78 5.24 2.96
CA ASN A 111 -20.17 6.61 2.60
C ASN A 111 -18.91 7.42 2.30
N SER A 112 -18.83 8.02 1.11
CA SER A 112 -17.64 8.71 0.62
C SER A 112 -17.98 10.16 0.25
N TYR A 113 -17.10 11.11 0.60
CA TYR A 113 -17.29 12.54 0.39
C TYR A 113 -16.02 13.18 -0.18
N ARG A 114 -16.21 14.11 -1.11
CA ARG A 114 -15.19 15.08 -1.50
C ARG A 114 -15.25 16.26 -0.53
N VAL A 115 -14.18 16.48 0.21
CA VAL A 115 -14.07 17.56 1.22
C VAL A 115 -12.95 18.53 0.83
N ARG A 116 -12.90 19.71 1.43
CA ARG A 116 -11.89 20.74 1.07
C ARG A 116 -10.45 20.25 1.25
N GLN A 117 -10.22 19.35 2.21
CA GLN A 117 -8.93 18.79 2.57
C GLN A 117 -8.56 17.53 1.75
N GLY A 118 -9.45 17.02 0.89
CA GLY A 118 -9.23 15.80 0.11
C GLY A 118 -10.49 14.93 0.02
N VAL A 119 -10.38 13.68 0.46
CA VAL A 119 -11.48 12.71 0.47
C VAL A 119 -11.73 12.18 1.87
N LEU A 120 -13.00 11.93 2.19
CA LEU A 120 -13.45 11.33 3.45
C LEU A 120 -14.22 10.05 3.11
N HIS A 121 -13.87 8.95 3.76
CA HIS A 121 -14.54 7.66 3.62
C HIS A 121 -14.94 7.13 4.99
N ASN A 122 -16.23 6.90 5.18
CA ASN A 122 -16.84 6.34 6.39
C ASN A 122 -17.35 4.92 6.05
N PRO A 123 -16.56 3.86 6.31
CA PRO A 123 -17.00 2.48 6.12
C PRO A 123 -18.07 2.10 7.16
N LYS A 124 -18.81 1.02 6.90
CA LYS A 124 -19.87 0.51 7.79
C LYS A 124 -19.36 0.21 9.19
N SER A 125 -18.19 -0.41 9.28
CA SER A 125 -17.46 -0.66 10.53
C SER A 125 -16.49 0.50 10.79
N ASP A 126 -16.61 1.19 11.93
CA ASP A 126 -15.81 2.38 12.26
C ASP A 126 -14.46 2.06 12.93
N ARG A 127 -14.28 0.82 13.37
CA ARG A 127 -13.09 0.36 14.08
C ARG A 127 -12.76 -1.11 13.79
N ARG A 128 -11.51 -1.46 14.08
CA ARG A 128 -10.99 -2.83 13.98
C ARG A 128 -11.28 -3.63 15.24
N THR A 129 -11.69 -4.89 15.07
CA THR A 129 -11.74 -5.90 16.14
C THR A 129 -10.45 -6.72 16.13
N THR A 130 -10.00 -7.22 17.28
CA THR A 130 -8.75 -8.03 17.38
C THR A 130 -8.98 -9.44 17.90
N GLU A 131 -10.05 -9.67 18.65
CA GLU A 131 -10.36 -10.98 19.22
C GLU A 131 -11.07 -11.86 18.18
N GLY A 132 -10.55 -13.08 17.96
CA GLY A 132 -11.19 -14.07 17.08
C GLY A 132 -11.27 -13.68 15.60
N ILE A 133 -10.43 -12.76 15.12
CA ILE A 133 -10.48 -12.28 13.72
C ILE A 133 -9.44 -12.92 12.80
N PHE A 134 -8.37 -13.53 13.33
CA PHE A 134 -7.26 -14.02 12.52
C PHE A 134 -7.34 -15.54 12.39
N HIS A 135 -7.79 -15.96 11.21
CA HIS A 135 -7.99 -17.34 10.83
C HIS A 135 -6.89 -17.76 9.85
N ILE A 136 -6.44 -19.01 9.99
CA ILE A 136 -5.36 -19.57 9.18
C ILE A 136 -5.80 -20.94 8.68
N ALA A 137 -5.65 -21.14 7.38
CA ALA A 137 -5.94 -22.42 6.74
C ALA A 137 -4.91 -23.49 7.14
N GLU A 138 -5.40 -24.70 7.38
CA GLU A 138 -4.58 -25.91 7.44
C GLU A 138 -3.90 -26.21 6.09
N GLY A 139 -2.86 -27.05 6.09
CA GLY A 139 -2.20 -27.55 4.88
C GLY A 139 -0.96 -26.78 4.44
N GLY A 140 -0.50 -25.80 5.23
CA GLY A 140 0.79 -25.12 5.03
C GLY A 140 1.63 -25.09 6.31
N LEU A 141 2.30 -23.97 6.56
CA LEU A 141 3.09 -23.77 7.78
C LEU A 141 2.22 -23.93 9.06
N PRO A 142 2.82 -24.40 10.18
CA PRO A 142 2.09 -24.63 11.42
C PRO A 142 1.21 -23.45 11.84
N VAL A 143 -0.01 -23.74 12.29
CA VAL A 143 -0.94 -22.71 12.77
C VAL A 143 -0.61 -22.38 14.23
N PRO A 144 -0.30 -21.11 14.57
CA PRO A 144 -0.05 -20.73 15.96
C PRO A 144 -1.27 -21.03 16.85
N ASP A 145 -1.03 -21.36 18.11
CA ASP A 145 -2.10 -21.81 19.01
C ASP A 145 -3.19 -20.76 19.22
N ASP A 146 -2.81 -19.48 19.23
CA ASP A 146 -3.71 -18.35 19.45
C ASP A 146 -4.55 -17.96 18.22
N LYS A 147 -4.42 -18.67 17.09
CA LYS A 147 -5.15 -18.40 15.85
C LYS A 147 -6.27 -19.41 15.62
N VAL A 148 -7.32 -18.98 14.91
CA VAL A 148 -8.40 -19.87 14.49
C VAL A 148 -7.90 -20.78 13.36
N CYS A 149 -7.94 -22.08 13.58
CA CYS A 149 -7.50 -23.08 12.60
C CYS A 149 -8.67 -23.49 11.70
N VAL A 150 -8.55 -23.27 10.38
CA VAL A 150 -9.62 -23.49 9.41
C VAL A 150 -9.29 -24.66 8.49
N PRO A 151 -10.19 -25.66 8.34
CA PRO A 151 -9.97 -26.77 7.42
C PRO A 151 -9.72 -26.30 5.98
N LYS A 152 -8.74 -26.90 5.31
CA LYS A 152 -8.33 -26.55 3.93
C LYS A 152 -9.50 -26.46 2.95
N ARG A 153 -10.48 -27.37 3.03
CA ARG A 153 -11.68 -27.36 2.16
C ARG A 153 -12.59 -26.16 2.39
N VAL A 154 -12.74 -25.75 3.66
CA VAL A 154 -13.53 -24.56 4.05
C VAL A 154 -12.81 -23.29 3.58
N ALA A 155 -11.48 -23.24 3.73
CA ALA A 155 -10.68 -22.13 3.23
C ALA A 155 -10.81 -21.96 1.70
N GLY A 156 -10.74 -23.07 0.95
CA GLY A 156 -10.97 -23.05 -0.50
C GLY A 156 -12.38 -22.57 -0.87
N ARG A 157 -13.41 -22.98 -0.12
CA ARG A 157 -14.78 -22.48 -0.33
C ARG A 157 -14.94 -20.99 -0.05
N LEU A 158 -14.36 -20.49 1.04
CA LEU A 158 -14.35 -19.06 1.36
C LEU A 158 -13.63 -18.24 0.28
N LEU A 159 -12.51 -18.73 -0.25
CA LEU A 159 -11.79 -18.11 -1.36
C LEU A 159 -12.62 -18.10 -2.65
N GLN A 160 -13.30 -19.20 -2.98
CA GLN A 160 -14.21 -19.25 -4.12
C GLN A 160 -15.33 -18.21 -4.01
N LEU A 161 -15.96 -18.12 -2.82
CA LEU A 161 -17.01 -17.14 -2.54
C LEU A 161 -16.48 -15.70 -2.55
N ALA A 162 -15.22 -15.47 -2.16
CA ALA A 162 -14.59 -14.15 -2.21
C ALA A 162 -14.54 -13.58 -3.64
N PHE A 163 -14.39 -14.45 -4.65
CA PHE A 163 -14.40 -14.07 -6.07
C PHE A 163 -15.79 -14.10 -6.72
N ALA A 164 -16.84 -14.36 -5.96
CA ALA A 164 -18.24 -14.26 -6.37
C ALA A 164 -19.02 -13.23 -5.53
N PRO A 165 -18.58 -11.95 -5.48
CA PRO A 165 -19.31 -10.90 -4.78
C PRO A 165 -20.66 -10.60 -5.45
N PRO A 166 -21.65 -10.09 -4.70
CA PRO A 166 -22.89 -9.59 -5.28
C PRO A 166 -22.63 -8.39 -6.21
N ALA A 167 -23.49 -8.18 -7.20
CA ALA A 167 -23.32 -7.15 -8.23
C ALA A 167 -23.19 -5.74 -7.62
N GLU A 168 -23.95 -5.46 -6.55
CA GLU A 168 -23.92 -4.19 -5.83
C GLU A 168 -22.52 -3.86 -5.30
N LEU A 169 -21.76 -4.87 -4.89
CA LEU A 169 -20.41 -4.71 -4.36
C LEU A 169 -19.39 -4.48 -5.48
N LEU A 170 -19.66 -4.95 -6.71
CA LEU A 170 -18.83 -4.74 -7.89
C LEU A 170 -19.01 -3.36 -8.54
N ARG A 171 -20.12 -2.67 -8.26
CA ARG A 171 -20.43 -1.36 -8.87
C ARG A 171 -19.42 -0.30 -8.47
N LEU A 172 -18.79 0.34 -9.46
CA LEU A 172 -17.86 1.43 -9.25
C LEU A 172 -18.58 2.72 -8.82
N PRO A 173 -18.14 3.39 -7.74
CA PRO A 173 -18.69 4.70 -7.34
C PRO A 173 -18.60 5.75 -8.46
N PHE A 174 -17.56 5.66 -9.30
CA PHE A 174 -17.34 6.53 -10.46
C PHE A 174 -18.55 6.64 -11.40
N THR A 175 -19.22 5.52 -11.66
CA THR A 175 -20.39 5.46 -12.54
C THR A 175 -21.70 5.44 -11.75
N SER A 176 -21.71 5.83 -10.47
CA SER A 176 -22.91 5.70 -9.64
C SER A 176 -24.00 6.75 -9.95
N ALA A 177 -23.69 7.75 -10.78
CA ALA A 177 -24.60 8.86 -11.12
C ALA A 177 -25.47 8.57 -12.36
N GLN A 178 -25.33 7.39 -12.97
CA GLN A 178 -26.04 6.96 -14.18
C GLN A 178 -26.76 5.63 -13.95
N GLU A 179 -27.68 5.29 -14.87
CA GLU A 179 -28.48 4.06 -14.81
C GLU A 179 -27.62 2.80 -15.06
N LYS A 180 -26.80 2.82 -16.12
CA LYS A 180 -25.89 1.72 -16.46
C LYS A 180 -24.55 1.90 -15.76
N GLN A 181 -24.32 1.19 -14.67
CA GLN A 181 -23.12 1.30 -13.85
C GLN A 181 -22.08 0.24 -14.25
N ALA A 182 -20.80 0.57 -14.11
CA ALA A 182 -19.71 -0.36 -14.34
C ALA A 182 -19.54 -1.31 -13.14
N GLU A 183 -19.49 -2.60 -13.42
CA GLU A 183 -19.34 -3.68 -12.44
C GLU A 183 -18.06 -4.45 -12.73
N CYS A 184 -17.05 -4.31 -11.88
CA CYS A 184 -15.78 -5.02 -12.06
C CYS A 184 -14.99 -5.15 -10.75
N PHE A 185 -14.04 -6.07 -10.74
CA PHE A 185 -12.95 -6.03 -9.77
C PHE A 185 -11.96 -4.93 -10.13
N VAL A 186 -11.35 -4.33 -9.13
CA VAL A 186 -10.23 -3.40 -9.25
C VAL A 186 -9.00 -4.06 -8.64
N SER A 187 -7.83 -3.87 -9.26
CA SER A 187 -6.58 -4.44 -8.77
C SER A 187 -5.44 -3.44 -8.70
N LEU A 188 -4.52 -3.67 -7.75
CA LEU A 188 -3.34 -2.85 -7.51
C LEU A 188 -2.11 -3.74 -7.30
N LEU A 189 -0.97 -3.35 -7.88
CA LEU A 189 0.33 -3.94 -7.57
C LEU A 189 1.07 -3.01 -6.60
N LEU A 190 1.55 -3.59 -5.50
CA LEU A 190 2.41 -2.92 -4.53
C LEU A 190 3.79 -3.58 -4.50
N ARG A 191 4.82 -2.79 -4.18
CA ARG A 191 6.20 -3.26 -3.95
C ARG A 191 6.73 -2.77 -2.59
N PRO A 192 6.10 -3.13 -1.46
CA PRO A 192 6.53 -2.63 -0.16
C PRO A 192 7.89 -3.23 0.22
N THR A 193 8.79 -2.38 0.72
CA THR A 193 10.14 -2.75 1.18
C THR A 193 10.08 -3.71 2.35
N VAL A 194 10.90 -4.77 2.30
CA VAL A 194 11.05 -5.82 3.31
C VAL A 194 12.44 -5.77 3.94
N CYS A 195 13.49 -5.63 3.12
CA CYS A 195 14.86 -5.47 3.56
C CYS A 195 15.33 -4.07 3.15
N PRO A 196 15.68 -3.17 4.08
CA PRO A 196 16.19 -1.84 3.73
C PRO A 196 17.61 -1.92 3.17
N GLU A 197 18.00 -0.90 2.39
CA GLU A 197 19.37 -0.76 1.91
C GLU A 197 20.35 -0.53 3.07
N VAL A 198 21.49 -1.21 3.01
CA VAL A 198 22.67 -0.91 3.84
C VAL A 198 23.87 -0.79 2.90
N PRO A 199 24.42 0.43 2.70
CA PRO A 199 25.52 0.66 1.78
C PRO A 199 26.72 -0.27 2.04
N GLY A 200 27.20 -0.91 0.98
CA GLY A 200 28.31 -1.89 1.05
C GLY A 200 27.92 -3.27 1.58
N PHE A 201 26.64 -3.52 1.89
CA PHE A 201 26.16 -4.82 2.39
C PHE A 201 25.01 -5.39 1.56
N THR A 202 23.88 -4.67 1.44
CA THR A 202 22.71 -5.14 0.67
C THR A 202 21.96 -3.97 0.04
N PRO A 203 21.49 -4.11 -1.22
CA PRO A 203 20.48 -3.21 -1.75
C PRO A 203 19.15 -3.40 -1.00
N ASP A 204 18.22 -2.45 -1.15
CA ASP A 204 16.87 -2.64 -0.67
C ASP A 204 16.17 -3.75 -1.45
N LYS A 205 15.31 -4.51 -0.76
CA LYS A 205 14.49 -5.55 -1.36
C LYS A 205 13.05 -5.40 -0.92
N SER A 206 12.13 -5.54 -1.86
CA SER A 206 10.70 -5.54 -1.63
C SER A 206 10.10 -6.92 -1.88
N MET A 207 8.89 -7.16 -1.38
CA MET A 207 8.02 -8.20 -1.93
C MET A 207 7.05 -7.57 -2.94
N GLU A 208 6.33 -8.39 -3.71
CA GLU A 208 5.19 -7.91 -4.50
C GLU A 208 3.88 -8.29 -3.81
N ILE A 209 2.88 -7.41 -3.82
CA ILE A 209 1.54 -7.70 -3.31
C ILE A 209 0.50 -7.33 -4.37
N ARG A 210 -0.39 -8.28 -4.68
CA ARG A 210 -1.58 -8.08 -5.50
C ARG A 210 -2.78 -7.81 -4.61
N PHE A 211 -3.30 -6.59 -4.66
CA PHE A 211 -4.51 -6.20 -3.95
C PHE A 211 -5.71 -6.28 -4.89
N LEU A 212 -6.72 -7.05 -4.51
CA LEU A 212 -7.93 -7.30 -5.29
C LEU A 212 -9.14 -6.86 -4.46
N ALA A 213 -10.00 -6.03 -5.05
CA ALA A 213 -11.24 -5.62 -4.40
C ALA A 213 -12.37 -5.47 -5.43
N PRO A 214 -13.62 -5.76 -5.05
CA PRO A 214 -14.78 -5.32 -5.80
C PRO A 214 -14.78 -3.79 -6.00
N GLY A 215 -15.35 -3.31 -7.11
CA GLY A 215 -15.35 -1.89 -7.47
C GLY A 215 -15.91 -0.95 -6.41
N GLY A 216 -16.92 -1.38 -5.64
CA GLY A 216 -17.50 -0.60 -4.54
C GLY A 216 -16.52 -0.31 -3.39
N LEU A 217 -15.38 -1.02 -3.34
CA LEU A 217 -14.33 -0.90 -2.34
C LEU A 217 -13.05 -0.26 -2.88
N VAL A 218 -13.09 0.43 -4.01
CA VAL A 218 -11.91 1.06 -4.62
C VAL A 218 -11.22 2.09 -3.72
N SER A 219 -11.94 2.69 -2.76
CA SER A 219 -11.33 3.57 -1.75
C SER A 219 -10.31 2.85 -0.88
N ASN A 220 -10.47 1.56 -0.62
CA ASN A 220 -9.47 0.76 0.10
C ASN A 220 -8.16 0.66 -0.68
N LEU A 221 -8.23 0.65 -2.02
CA LEU A 221 -7.06 0.62 -2.90
C LEU A 221 -6.37 1.99 -2.93
N ASP A 222 -7.13 3.10 -2.95
CA ASP A 222 -6.56 4.46 -2.75
C ASP A 222 -5.80 4.57 -1.42
N PHE A 223 -6.36 3.98 -0.36
CA PHE A 223 -5.74 3.99 0.96
C PHE A 223 -4.41 3.25 0.99
N VAL A 224 -4.32 2.01 0.49
CA VAL A 224 -3.05 1.27 0.50
C VAL A 224 -2.05 1.81 -0.53
N GLU A 225 -2.52 2.31 -1.68
CA GLU A 225 -1.70 3.02 -2.67
C GLU A 225 -1.03 4.25 -2.05
N SER A 226 -1.76 5.04 -1.26
CA SER A 226 -1.24 6.23 -0.60
C SER A 226 -0.20 5.93 0.49
N ILE A 227 -0.21 4.71 1.05
CA ILE A 227 0.74 4.30 2.10
C ILE A 227 1.97 3.62 1.49
N PHE A 228 1.76 2.73 0.52
CA PHE A 228 2.79 1.80 0.03
C PHE A 228 3.20 2.04 -1.43
N GLY A 229 2.65 3.06 -2.09
CA GLY A 229 2.94 3.42 -3.48
C GLY A 229 2.13 2.62 -4.50
N ASN A 230 2.36 2.92 -5.78
CA ASN A 230 1.79 2.22 -6.92
C ASN A 230 2.94 1.64 -7.76
N ALA A 231 2.99 0.32 -7.95
CA ALA A 231 4.04 -0.35 -8.70
C ALA A 231 3.68 -0.60 -10.18
N GLY A 232 2.73 0.16 -10.70
CA GLY A 232 2.40 0.19 -12.13
C GLY A 232 1.49 -0.94 -12.59
N ASN A 233 1.51 -1.15 -13.91
CA ASN A 233 0.74 -2.20 -14.56
C ASN A 233 1.49 -3.54 -14.45
N PRO A 234 0.94 -4.57 -13.75
CA PRO A 234 1.63 -5.84 -13.52
C PRO A 234 1.78 -6.67 -14.80
N TYR A 235 1.09 -6.33 -15.90
CA TYR A 235 1.24 -7.01 -17.18
C TYR A 235 2.49 -6.57 -17.96
N LEU A 236 3.13 -5.48 -17.54
CA LEU A 236 4.35 -4.96 -18.15
C LEU A 236 5.59 -5.66 -17.54
N PRO A 237 6.53 -6.17 -18.36
CA PRO A 237 7.75 -6.82 -17.86
C PRO A 237 8.56 -5.95 -16.90
N GLU A 238 8.56 -4.63 -17.09
CA GLU A 238 9.28 -3.68 -16.23
C GLU A 238 8.76 -3.70 -14.78
N ASN A 239 7.54 -4.20 -14.55
CA ASN A 239 6.94 -4.33 -13.23
C ASN A 239 6.86 -5.80 -12.75
N ASP A 240 7.43 -6.76 -13.48
CA ASP A 240 7.50 -8.16 -13.04
C ASP A 240 8.66 -8.33 -12.04
N ALA A 241 8.31 -8.60 -10.78
CA ALA A 241 9.28 -8.86 -9.73
C ALA A 241 10.28 -9.98 -10.06
N GLY A 242 9.85 -10.99 -10.81
CA GLY A 242 10.69 -12.12 -11.19
C GLY A 242 11.83 -11.77 -12.13
N LEU A 243 11.78 -10.61 -12.78
CA LEU A 243 12.83 -10.10 -13.68
C LEU A 243 13.83 -9.19 -12.95
N ASP A 244 13.56 -8.82 -11.70
CA ASP A 244 14.44 -8.02 -10.83
C ASP A 244 14.71 -8.74 -9.50
N PRO A 245 15.50 -9.84 -9.53
CA PRO A 245 15.85 -10.60 -8.33
C PRO A 245 16.76 -9.82 -7.36
N GLU A 246 17.44 -8.77 -7.84
CA GLU A 246 18.31 -7.94 -7.01
C GLU A 246 17.51 -7.10 -6.01
N HIS A 247 16.30 -6.66 -6.36
CA HIS A 247 15.45 -5.85 -5.48
C HIS A 247 14.16 -6.58 -5.04
N TRP A 248 14.03 -7.88 -5.34
CA TRP A 248 12.92 -8.71 -4.88
C TRP A 248 13.37 -9.73 -3.82
N THR A 249 12.49 -10.01 -2.86
CA THR A 249 12.68 -11.02 -1.81
C THR A 249 12.36 -12.45 -2.26
N GLY A 250 11.78 -12.63 -3.45
CA GLY A 250 11.27 -13.92 -3.92
C GLY A 250 9.87 -14.26 -3.43
N HIS A 251 9.22 -13.35 -2.67
CA HIS A 251 7.91 -13.59 -2.07
C HIS A 251 6.79 -12.79 -2.75
N THR A 252 5.62 -13.43 -2.87
CA THR A 252 4.42 -12.85 -3.49
C THR A 252 3.25 -12.89 -2.52
N GLY A 253 2.60 -11.74 -2.35
CA GLY A 253 1.41 -11.57 -1.52
C GLY A 253 0.14 -11.34 -2.33
N CYS A 254 -0.99 -11.75 -1.78
CA CYS A 254 -2.32 -11.45 -2.33
C CYS A 254 -3.27 -11.04 -1.21
N VAL A 255 -4.02 -9.95 -1.40
CA VAL A 255 -5.08 -9.52 -0.47
C VAL A 255 -6.38 -9.35 -1.23
N ILE A 256 -7.46 -9.92 -0.71
CA ILE A 256 -8.78 -9.92 -1.33
C ILE A 256 -9.80 -9.34 -0.35
N LEU A 257 -10.51 -8.28 -0.73
CA LEU A 257 -11.61 -7.73 0.08
C LEU A 257 -12.93 -8.39 -0.29
N ALA A 258 -13.59 -8.97 0.71
CA ALA A 258 -14.83 -9.75 0.53
C ALA A 258 -15.77 -9.63 1.75
N PRO A 259 -16.28 -8.43 2.08
CA PRO A 259 -17.13 -8.21 3.27
C PRO A 259 -18.42 -9.05 3.26
N HIS A 260 -18.89 -9.48 2.09
CA HIS A 260 -20.05 -10.35 1.94
C HIS A 260 -19.86 -11.75 2.55
N LEU A 261 -18.63 -12.16 2.86
CA LEU A 261 -18.38 -13.48 3.48
C LEU A 261 -18.95 -13.62 4.90
N THR A 262 -19.30 -12.51 5.55
CA THR A 262 -19.92 -12.51 6.88
C THR A 262 -21.37 -13.02 6.87
N THR A 263 -22.00 -13.16 5.71
CA THR A 263 -23.39 -13.65 5.62
C THR A 263 -23.48 -15.17 5.49
N PHE A 264 -22.35 -15.87 5.38
CA PHE A 264 -22.36 -17.30 5.15
C PHE A 264 -22.45 -18.11 6.45
N THR A 265 -23.24 -19.18 6.44
CA THR A 265 -23.37 -20.14 7.55
C THR A 265 -22.18 -21.07 7.67
N LYS A 266 -21.90 -21.55 8.87
CA LYS A 266 -20.87 -22.57 9.11
C LYS A 266 -21.18 -23.87 8.35
N LYS A 267 -22.47 -24.25 8.29
CA LYS A 267 -22.93 -25.47 7.63
C LYS A 267 -22.70 -25.42 6.12
N GLU A 268 -23.05 -24.34 5.42
CA GLU A 268 -22.86 -24.26 3.95
C GLU A 268 -21.38 -24.21 3.55
N LEU A 269 -20.54 -23.66 4.43
CA LEU A 269 -19.08 -23.70 4.28
C LEU A 269 -18.49 -25.10 4.47
N GLY A 270 -19.27 -26.06 4.99
CA GLY A 270 -18.86 -27.45 5.18
C GLY A 270 -18.18 -27.71 6.51
N LEU A 271 -18.41 -26.87 7.53
CA LEU A 271 -17.91 -27.14 8.88
C LEU A 271 -18.68 -28.31 9.52
N PRO A 272 -18.04 -29.05 10.46
CA PRO A 272 -18.69 -30.17 11.14
C PRO A 272 -19.75 -29.69 12.14
N HIS A 273 -20.76 -30.54 12.37
CA HIS A 273 -21.62 -30.41 13.54
C HIS A 273 -20.79 -30.59 14.82
N TRP A 274 -21.19 -29.94 15.93
CA TRP A 274 -20.46 -29.93 17.21
C TRP A 274 -20.05 -31.31 17.71
N GLU A 275 -20.96 -32.29 17.63
CA GLU A 275 -20.71 -33.68 18.03
C GLU A 275 -19.58 -34.35 17.24
N ASN A 276 -19.36 -33.94 15.99
CA ASN A 276 -18.32 -34.47 15.10
C ASN A 276 -17.05 -33.60 15.08
N ALA A 277 -17.02 -32.51 15.86
CA ALA A 277 -15.92 -31.56 15.88
C ALA A 277 -14.85 -31.96 16.91
N SER A 278 -13.58 -31.75 16.56
CA SER A 278 -12.46 -31.92 17.49
C SER A 278 -12.51 -30.86 18.62
N GLU A 279 -11.77 -31.09 19.71
CA GLU A 279 -11.65 -30.10 20.79
C GLU A 279 -11.14 -28.74 20.28
N ARG A 280 -10.17 -28.75 19.36
CA ARG A 280 -9.65 -27.55 18.70
C ARG A 280 -10.73 -26.84 17.88
N GLN A 281 -11.50 -27.58 17.08
CA GLN A 281 -12.58 -26.99 16.28
C GLN A 281 -13.66 -26.37 17.17
N ARG A 282 -14.02 -27.01 18.29
CA ARG A 282 -14.96 -26.47 19.28
C ARG A 282 -14.44 -25.19 19.93
N ARG A 283 -13.18 -25.19 20.37
CA ARG A 283 -12.50 -24.03 20.98
C ARG A 283 -12.46 -22.83 20.02
N ASP A 284 -12.10 -23.09 18.78
CA ASP A 284 -11.97 -22.08 17.73
C ASP A 284 -13.32 -21.69 17.11
N ARG A 285 -14.43 -22.33 17.55
CA ARG A 285 -15.80 -22.14 17.03
C ARG A 285 -15.94 -22.47 15.53
N VAL A 286 -15.12 -23.39 15.06
CA VAL A 286 -15.05 -23.92 13.68
C VAL A 286 -15.92 -25.17 13.56
N CYS A 287 -17.13 -25.08 14.11
CA CYS A 287 -18.20 -26.09 14.09
C CYS A 287 -19.54 -25.42 14.41
N TRP A 288 -20.65 -26.09 14.15
CA TRP A 288 -22.01 -25.58 14.39
C TRP A 288 -22.86 -26.54 15.21
N ASN A 289 -23.78 -26.02 16.03
CA ASN A 289 -24.89 -26.75 16.63
C ASN A 289 -26.17 -26.49 15.84
N ASP A 290 -26.45 -25.21 15.57
CA ASP A 290 -27.62 -24.79 14.80
C ASP A 290 -27.23 -24.51 13.34
N GLU A 291 -28.07 -24.95 12.40
CA GLU A 291 -27.77 -24.82 10.96
C GLU A 291 -27.68 -23.37 10.48
N GLY A 292 -28.34 -22.45 11.18
CA GLY A 292 -28.34 -21.02 10.88
C GLY A 292 -27.15 -20.24 11.44
N GLU A 293 -26.21 -20.89 12.13
CA GLU A 293 -25.04 -20.21 12.68
C GLU A 293 -24.15 -19.63 11.58
N LEU A 294 -23.98 -18.31 11.58
CA LEU A 294 -23.07 -17.61 10.69
C LEU A 294 -21.61 -17.95 11.03
N TYR A 295 -20.78 -18.00 10.00
CA TYR A 295 -19.35 -18.14 10.14
C TYR A 295 -18.78 -16.93 10.89
N ASN A 296 -17.91 -17.22 11.86
CA ASN A 296 -17.44 -16.25 12.84
C ASN A 296 -18.56 -15.39 13.46
N ASN A 297 -19.75 -15.97 13.67
CA ASN A 297 -20.93 -15.26 14.20
C ASN A 297 -21.35 -14.03 13.37
N GLY A 298 -21.02 -14.01 12.07
CA GLY A 298 -21.32 -12.89 11.18
C GLY A 298 -20.48 -11.65 11.45
N VAL A 299 -19.38 -11.77 12.20
CA VAL A 299 -18.43 -10.67 12.42
C VAL A 299 -17.22 -10.76 11.49
N ALA A 300 -16.53 -9.63 11.34
CA ALA A 300 -15.33 -9.51 10.52
C ALA A 300 -14.28 -10.58 10.88
N PHE A 301 -13.60 -11.09 9.85
CA PHE A 301 -12.43 -11.95 10.00
C PHE A 301 -11.48 -11.74 8.83
N LYS A 302 -10.27 -12.26 8.97
CA LYS A 302 -9.35 -12.50 7.87
C LYS A 302 -8.95 -13.97 7.85
N LEU A 303 -8.84 -14.54 6.66
CA LEU A 303 -8.42 -15.91 6.43
C LEU A 303 -7.15 -15.91 5.60
N THR A 304 -6.07 -16.49 6.12
CA THR A 304 -4.77 -16.55 5.44
C THR A 304 -4.40 -17.98 5.05
N CYS A 305 -3.98 -18.17 3.80
CA CYS A 305 -3.31 -19.37 3.27
C CYS A 305 -1.85 -19.01 2.99
N ARG A 306 -0.90 -19.83 3.48
CA ARG A 306 0.54 -19.65 3.30
C ARG A 306 1.29 -20.92 3.63
N ASP A 307 2.41 -21.13 2.96
CA ASP A 307 3.36 -22.22 3.22
C ASP A 307 4.81 -21.73 2.99
N GLU A 308 5.77 -22.64 2.91
CA GLU A 308 7.19 -22.35 2.66
C GLU A 308 7.52 -21.96 1.21
N SER A 309 6.57 -22.01 0.27
CA SER A 309 6.78 -21.66 -1.14
C SER A 309 6.98 -20.15 -1.37
N GLY A 310 6.77 -19.33 -0.35
CA GLY A 310 6.94 -17.87 -0.43
C GLY A 310 5.71 -17.12 -0.92
N VAL A 311 4.54 -17.76 -1.00
CA VAL A 311 3.27 -17.12 -1.37
C VAL A 311 2.30 -17.07 -0.20
N ILE A 312 1.73 -15.89 0.04
CA ILE A 312 0.73 -15.64 1.09
C ILE A 312 -0.54 -15.03 0.48
N VAL A 313 -1.69 -15.64 0.74
CA VAL A 313 -3.00 -15.18 0.25
C VAL A 313 -3.93 -14.94 1.43
N THR A 314 -4.47 -13.72 1.55
CA THR A 314 -5.41 -13.37 2.61
C THR A 314 -6.71 -12.82 2.04
N VAL A 315 -7.84 -13.33 2.54
CA VAL A 315 -9.16 -12.73 2.35
C VAL A 315 -9.54 -11.94 3.61
N ILE A 316 -10.11 -10.75 3.43
CA ILE A 316 -10.59 -9.88 4.52
C ILE A 316 -12.11 -9.71 4.36
N ALA A 317 -12.87 -10.14 5.35
CA ALA A 317 -14.33 -10.07 5.40
C ALA A 317 -14.84 -8.80 6.11
N ASP A 318 -14.26 -7.65 5.76
CA ASP A 318 -14.64 -6.31 6.21
C ASP A 318 -13.96 -5.28 5.28
N ASN A 319 -14.42 -4.02 5.28
CA ASN A 319 -13.84 -2.96 4.45
C ASN A 319 -13.23 -1.80 5.26
N TYR A 320 -13.09 -1.92 6.58
CA TYR A 320 -12.38 -0.93 7.38
C TYR A 320 -10.89 -0.89 6.99
N PHE A 321 -10.41 0.30 6.64
CA PHE A 321 -9.07 0.56 6.10
C PHE A 321 -7.93 -0.01 6.96
N GLY A 322 -8.11 -0.05 8.29
CA GLY A 322 -7.11 -0.57 9.21
C GLY A 322 -6.75 -2.04 8.97
N TYR A 323 -7.68 -2.87 8.48
CA TYR A 323 -7.38 -4.25 8.11
C TYR A 323 -6.44 -4.32 6.90
N CYS A 324 -6.65 -3.46 5.90
CA CYS A 324 -5.80 -3.40 4.70
C CYS A 324 -4.35 -3.05 5.07
N LYS A 325 -4.15 -1.99 5.88
CA LYS A 325 -2.82 -1.60 6.36
C LYS A 325 -2.13 -2.71 7.16
N LYS A 326 -2.86 -3.35 8.08
CA LYS A 326 -2.29 -4.40 8.94
C LYS A 326 -2.08 -5.72 8.20
N GLU A 327 -2.75 -5.94 7.07
CA GLU A 327 -2.50 -7.10 6.23
C GLU A 327 -1.23 -6.94 5.41
N VAL A 328 -0.95 -5.76 4.85
CA VAL A 328 0.38 -5.49 4.24
C VAL A 328 1.49 -5.73 5.26
N LYS A 329 1.31 -5.26 6.51
CA LYS A 329 2.24 -5.57 7.62
C LYS A 329 2.42 -7.09 7.85
N THR A 330 1.32 -7.84 7.84
CA THR A 330 1.36 -9.31 8.04
C THR A 330 2.15 -10.00 6.93
N GLN A 331 1.96 -9.57 5.68
CA GLN A 331 2.67 -10.14 4.53
C GLN A 331 4.15 -9.74 4.49
N LEU A 332 4.48 -8.51 4.91
CA LEU A 332 5.87 -8.08 5.12
C LEU A 332 6.57 -8.93 6.18
N SER A 333 5.90 -9.18 7.31
CA SER A 333 6.42 -10.04 8.38
C SER A 333 6.66 -11.48 7.90
N TYR A 334 5.71 -12.04 7.14
CA TYR A 334 5.88 -13.35 6.49
C TYR A 334 7.10 -13.37 5.55
N SER A 335 7.24 -12.35 4.69
CA SER A 335 8.37 -12.23 3.76
C SER A 335 9.71 -12.11 4.51
N ALA A 336 9.78 -11.28 5.55
CA ALA A 336 10.98 -11.13 6.38
C ALA A 336 11.38 -12.44 7.06
N ASN A 337 10.41 -13.18 7.60
CA ASN A 337 10.65 -14.47 8.26
C ASN A 337 11.21 -15.54 7.31
N LEU A 338 10.75 -15.59 6.07
CA LEU A 338 11.28 -16.52 5.07
C LEU A 338 12.59 -16.03 4.43
N PHE A 339 12.80 -14.72 4.35
CA PHE A 339 14.00 -14.13 3.77
C PHE A 339 15.23 -14.27 4.69
N GLY A 340 15.04 -14.11 6.01
CA GLY A 340 16.05 -14.45 7.03
C GLY A 340 17.12 -13.39 7.35
N LEU A 341 17.17 -12.25 6.65
CA LEU A 341 18.15 -11.18 6.88
C LEU A 341 17.58 -9.88 7.46
N CYS A 342 16.27 -9.85 7.70
CA CYS A 342 15.58 -8.67 8.20
C CYS A 342 14.43 -9.05 9.13
N GLU A 343 13.94 -8.05 9.86
CA GLU A 343 12.82 -8.17 10.79
C GLU A 343 11.74 -7.15 10.42
N GLU A 344 10.49 -7.53 10.62
CA GLU A 344 9.36 -6.61 10.51
C GLU A 344 8.92 -6.24 11.92
N GLU A 345 9.00 -4.94 12.26
CA GLU A 345 8.78 -4.47 13.62
C GLU A 345 7.52 -3.61 13.75
N HIS A 346 6.87 -3.67 14.92
CA HIS A 346 5.86 -2.68 15.30
C HIS A 346 6.48 -1.63 16.23
N ALA A 347 7.40 -0.84 15.69
CA ALA A 347 8.18 0.13 16.44
C ALA A 347 8.04 1.55 15.88
N GLY A 348 8.29 2.55 16.72
CA GLY A 348 8.58 3.92 16.32
C GLY A 348 10.07 4.21 16.52
N GLY A 349 10.56 5.34 16.01
CA GLY A 349 11.96 5.74 16.18
C GLY A 349 12.19 7.19 15.78
N ALA A 350 13.31 7.76 16.23
CA ALA A 350 13.76 9.10 15.86
C ALA A 350 15.29 9.17 15.92
N LEU A 351 15.90 9.90 14.99
CA LEU A 351 17.29 10.36 15.09
C LEU A 351 17.28 11.72 15.80
N VAL A 352 17.82 11.77 17.02
CA VAL A 352 17.74 12.95 17.89
C VAL A 352 19.11 13.60 18.02
N PHE A 353 19.19 14.89 17.71
CA PHE A 353 20.38 15.71 17.91
C PHE A 353 20.18 16.60 19.15
N PRO A 354 21.10 16.59 20.13
CA PRO A 354 21.04 17.51 21.26
C PRO A 354 21.10 18.96 20.79
N SER A 355 20.09 19.73 21.18
CA SER A 355 20.03 21.17 20.93
C SER A 355 20.19 21.95 22.24
N HIS A 356 20.81 23.12 22.15
CA HIS A 356 21.14 23.95 23.31
C HIS A 356 20.64 25.38 23.08
N ASP A 357 20.18 26.03 24.14
CA ASP A 357 20.06 27.48 24.16
C ASP A 357 21.46 28.06 24.37
N LEU A 358 22.00 28.66 23.30
CA LEU A 358 23.35 29.20 23.28
C LEU A 358 23.40 30.68 23.73
N GLY A 359 22.25 31.24 24.13
CA GLY A 359 22.13 32.63 24.55
C GLY A 359 22.34 33.64 23.43
N GLU A 360 22.64 34.89 23.83
CA GLU A 360 22.79 36.02 22.91
C GLU A 360 24.19 36.10 22.28
N GLU A 361 25.19 35.47 22.90
CA GLU A 361 26.55 35.37 22.41
C GLU A 361 27.07 33.94 22.53
N PHE A 362 27.53 33.37 21.43
CA PHE A 362 28.05 32.02 21.39
C PHE A 362 29.46 31.97 20.79
N ARG A 363 30.27 31.10 21.39
CA ARG A 363 31.67 30.87 21.04
C ARG A 363 31.92 29.36 21.04
N PRO A 364 31.95 28.70 19.87
CA PRO A 364 32.18 27.27 19.75
C PRO A 364 33.48 26.87 20.44
N ASP A 365 34.55 27.66 20.29
CA ASP A 365 35.87 27.41 20.90
C ASP A 365 35.86 27.29 22.44
N ARG A 366 34.84 27.82 23.12
CA ARG A 366 34.70 27.72 24.59
C ARG A 366 33.96 26.47 25.06
N VAL A 367 33.23 25.81 24.17
CA VAL A 367 32.40 24.64 24.47
C VAL A 367 32.98 23.39 23.79
N ALA A 368 33.48 23.54 22.57
CA ALA A 368 34.06 22.52 21.72
C ALA A 368 35.61 22.47 21.81
N ALA A 369 36.22 23.05 22.83
CA ALA A 369 37.68 23.09 23.03
C ALA A 369 38.38 21.72 23.05
N GLN A 370 37.61 20.62 23.07
CA GLN A 370 38.07 19.23 23.10
C GLN A 370 37.91 18.50 21.75
N LEU A 371 37.42 19.16 20.70
CA LEU A 371 37.25 18.57 19.37
C LEU A 371 38.42 18.97 18.46
N ASP A 372 39.18 17.98 17.98
CA ASP A 372 40.36 18.16 17.11
C ASP A 372 40.02 18.51 15.64
N TYR A 373 38.78 18.88 15.33
CA TYR A 373 38.34 19.16 13.96
C TYR A 373 38.55 20.62 13.57
N ARG A 374 39.24 20.84 12.45
CA ARG A 374 39.57 22.20 11.97
C ARG A 374 38.89 22.54 10.65
N PHE A 375 38.65 23.83 10.42
CA PHE A 375 38.07 24.30 9.16
C PHE A 375 38.84 23.82 7.92
N ASP A 376 40.17 23.84 7.95
CA ASP A 376 41.00 23.43 6.81
C ASP A 376 40.89 21.91 6.51
N GLU A 377 40.67 21.08 7.53
CA GLU A 377 40.45 19.64 7.38
C GLU A 377 39.08 19.36 6.77
N MET A 378 38.05 20.09 7.20
CA MET A 378 36.71 20.06 6.61
C MET A 378 36.78 20.49 5.14
N VAL A 379 37.47 21.58 4.82
CA VAL A 379 37.66 22.04 3.44
C VAL A 379 38.31 20.97 2.58
N SER A 380 39.34 20.30 3.11
CA SER A 380 40.03 19.23 2.38
C SER A 380 39.11 18.03 2.13
N SER A 381 38.28 17.67 3.11
CA SER A 381 37.39 16.50 3.05
C SER A 381 36.14 16.74 2.18
N TYR A 382 35.69 17.99 2.09
CA TYR A 382 34.44 18.37 1.44
C TYR A 382 34.61 19.36 0.27
N ALA A 383 35.81 19.48 -0.30
CA ALA A 383 36.14 20.43 -1.39
C ALA A 383 35.20 20.34 -2.60
N GLU A 384 34.68 19.14 -2.88
CA GLU A 384 33.72 18.94 -3.97
C GLU A 384 32.35 19.54 -3.68
N LEU A 385 31.96 19.65 -2.41
CA LEU A 385 30.63 20.10 -1.98
C LEU A 385 30.56 21.59 -1.65
N ILE A 386 31.70 22.25 -1.41
CA ILE A 386 31.73 23.62 -0.90
C ILE A 386 32.55 24.56 -1.78
N ASP A 387 32.16 25.83 -1.82
CA ASP A 387 32.92 26.92 -2.40
C ASP A 387 33.58 27.73 -1.30
N VAL A 388 34.91 27.62 -1.20
CA VAL A 388 35.70 28.35 -0.20
C VAL A 388 35.83 29.82 -0.60
N ARG A 389 35.55 30.71 0.34
CA ARG A 389 35.62 32.16 0.14
C ARG A 389 36.95 32.74 0.63
N PRO A 390 37.47 33.81 -0.01
CA PRO A 390 38.70 34.48 0.43
C PRO A 390 38.67 34.95 1.89
N GLU A 391 37.49 35.25 2.42
CA GLU A 391 37.27 35.72 3.78
C GLU A 391 37.43 34.61 4.84
N GLY A 392 37.46 33.34 4.45
CA GLY A 392 37.71 32.22 5.38
C GLY A 392 36.48 31.53 5.93
N TYR A 393 35.44 31.50 5.12
CA TYR A 393 34.27 30.65 5.31
C TYR A 393 34.04 29.90 3.99
N ALA A 394 33.13 28.93 3.99
CA ALA A 394 32.72 28.24 2.79
C ALA A 394 31.19 28.23 2.65
N VAL A 395 30.72 28.11 1.43
CA VAL A 395 29.29 28.04 1.09
C VAL A 395 29.01 26.68 0.47
N ASP A 396 27.93 26.02 0.86
CA ASP A 396 27.54 24.78 0.21
C ASP A 396 27.11 25.03 -1.24
N LYS A 397 27.62 24.22 -2.19
CA LYS A 397 27.32 24.38 -3.62
C LYS A 397 25.87 24.04 -3.96
N ARG A 398 25.24 23.15 -3.18
CA ARG A 398 23.85 22.74 -3.37
C ARG A 398 22.88 23.62 -2.60
N PHE A 399 23.30 24.08 -1.42
CA PHE A 399 22.47 24.89 -0.52
C PHE A 399 23.17 26.22 -0.17
N PRO A 400 23.01 27.27 -1.00
CA PRO A 400 23.76 28.53 -0.84
C PRO A 400 23.54 29.27 0.49
N ASP A 401 22.53 28.88 1.25
CA ASP A 401 22.15 29.34 2.58
C ASP A 401 22.92 28.62 3.72
N ILE A 402 23.60 27.51 3.44
CA ILE A 402 24.46 26.82 4.40
C ILE A 402 25.88 27.40 4.33
N LEU A 403 26.30 28.03 5.43
CA LEU A 403 27.60 28.67 5.58
C LEU A 403 28.45 27.93 6.61
N TYR A 404 29.61 27.45 6.17
CA TYR A 404 30.61 26.83 7.04
C TYR A 404 31.57 27.90 7.55
N VAL A 405 31.64 28.10 8.87
CA VAL A 405 32.50 29.09 9.52
C VAL A 405 33.60 28.40 10.33
N PRO A 406 34.75 29.05 10.55
CA PRO A 406 35.87 28.41 11.23
C PRO A 406 35.61 28.20 12.73
N GLU A 407 36.38 27.31 13.34
CA GLU A 407 36.24 26.88 14.74
C GLU A 407 36.33 28.04 15.75
N ASN A 408 36.99 29.13 15.39
CA ASN A 408 37.16 30.34 16.20
C ASN A 408 36.09 31.42 15.95
N ALA A 409 34.99 31.09 15.26
CA ALA A 409 33.90 32.01 15.02
C ALA A 409 33.19 32.43 16.32
N ARG A 410 32.69 33.66 16.36
CA ARG A 410 31.85 34.19 17.42
C ARG A 410 30.52 34.60 16.82
N PHE A 411 29.44 34.17 17.44
CA PHE A 411 28.07 34.50 17.08
C PHE A 411 27.56 35.54 18.09
N ASP A 412 27.07 36.67 17.60
CA ASP A 412 26.58 37.80 18.41
C ASP A 412 25.22 38.24 17.86
N LEU A 413 24.17 37.93 18.63
CA LEU A 413 22.78 38.15 18.23
C LEU A 413 22.43 39.64 18.24
N HIS A 414 22.93 40.40 19.22
CA HIS A 414 22.67 41.85 19.34
C HIS A 414 23.19 42.61 18.13
N LYS A 415 24.36 42.23 17.62
CA LYS A 415 24.95 42.85 16.42
C LYS A 415 24.47 42.21 15.13
N GLN A 416 23.81 41.06 15.19
CA GLN A 416 23.49 40.21 14.05
C GLN A 416 24.74 39.90 13.22
N LEU A 417 25.80 39.45 13.89
CA LEU A 417 27.09 39.18 13.25
C LEU A 417 27.67 37.84 13.67
N VAL A 418 28.30 37.17 12.71
CA VAL A 418 29.26 36.10 12.93
C VAL A 418 30.65 36.65 12.59
N SER A 419 31.61 36.59 13.51
CA SER A 419 32.97 37.10 13.27
C SER A 419 34.08 36.13 13.66
N TRP A 420 35.22 36.19 12.98
CA TRP A 420 36.40 35.37 13.25
C TRP A 420 37.68 36.08 12.83
N VAL A 421 38.84 35.59 13.27
CA VAL A 421 40.15 36.12 12.87
C VAL A 421 40.79 35.18 11.85
N ARG A 422 41.20 35.74 10.70
CA ARG A 422 42.00 35.04 9.67
C ARG A 422 43.21 35.89 9.32
N ASN A 423 44.41 35.32 9.38
CA ASN A 423 45.68 36.02 9.08
C ASN A 423 45.81 37.36 9.82
N GLY A 424 45.43 37.40 11.10
CA GLY A 424 45.48 38.60 11.94
C GLY A 424 44.44 39.68 11.61
N THR A 425 43.54 39.45 10.66
CA THR A 425 42.46 40.39 10.28
C THR A 425 41.11 39.83 10.71
N GLU A 426 40.25 40.67 11.29
CA GLU A 426 38.87 40.30 11.62
C GLU A 426 38.01 40.22 10.35
N ARG A 427 37.26 39.14 10.23
CA ARG A 427 36.30 38.85 9.15
C ARG A 427 34.92 38.70 9.77
N LYS A 428 33.88 39.02 8.99
CA LYS A 428 32.50 39.05 9.48
C LYS A 428 31.48 38.65 8.42
N LEU A 429 30.40 38.04 8.88
CA LEU A 429 29.17 37.76 8.14
C LEU A 429 27.98 38.29 8.93
N LYS A 430 26.89 38.58 8.21
CA LYS A 430 25.62 38.90 8.86
C LYS A 430 24.98 37.61 9.38
N LEU A 431 24.59 37.60 10.64
CA LEU A 431 23.79 36.53 11.23
C LEU A 431 22.31 36.78 10.87
N LEU A 432 21.67 35.80 10.24
CA LEU A 432 20.27 35.86 9.81
C LEU A 432 19.46 34.77 10.52
N PRO A 433 18.14 34.99 10.74
CA PRO A 433 17.24 33.99 11.31
C PRO A 433 17.09 32.73 10.46
#